data_AF-A0A960LT86-F1
#
_entry.id   AF-A0A960LT86-F1
#
_cell.length_a   1.000
_cell.length_b   1.000
_cell.length_c   1.000
_cell.angle_alpha   90.00
_cell.angle_beta   90.00
_cell.angle_gamma   90.00
#
_symmetry.space_group_name_H-M   'P 1'
#
loop_
_entity.id
_entity.type
_entity.pdbx_description
1 polymer ?
#
loop_
_entity_poly.entity_id
_entity_poly.type
_entity_poly.pdbx_seq_one_letter_code
_entity_poly.pdbx_strand_id
1 'polypeptide(L)'
;VPSLRTYLSGDVHKLRTSLFWGSLIPLFFYLVWEALIIGMLPLTGEYGLESIGAAAHPVSGLTEALNYFLHVSWIATLVGLFSFFALVTSFFGVALSLYDFLADGFHIKKTIGGRFLLLVMMFAPPLLFAFFYPKGFLLAIGYAGVFVAILYGILPVLMVWKGRYVEKKQEQFKVWGGKFLMLIMLVGSLFVIFFQIAATRGWLPSLS
;
A
#
# COMPACT_ATOMS: atom_id res chain seq x y z
N VAL A 1 -5.62 6.26 12.04
CA VAL A 1 -5.23 5.91 13.43
C VAL A 1 -5.63 6.98 14.46
N PRO A 2 -5.40 8.30 14.25
CA PRO A 2 -5.81 9.32 15.23
C PRO A 2 -7.33 9.39 15.42
N SER A 3 -8.08 9.31 14.32
CA SER A 3 -9.54 9.24 14.31
C SER A 3 -10.10 8.02 15.07
N LEU A 4 -9.47 6.85 14.91
CA LEU A 4 -9.85 5.61 15.61
C LEU A 4 -9.65 5.71 17.13
N ARG A 5 -8.60 6.41 17.60
CA ARG A 5 -8.36 6.63 19.04
C ARG A 5 -9.43 7.54 19.64
N THR A 6 -9.83 8.59 18.93
CA THR A 6 -10.92 9.49 19.34
C THR A 6 -12.27 8.78 19.33
N TYR A 7 -12.52 7.93 18.31
CA TYR A 7 -13.75 7.16 18.18
C TYR A 7 -13.91 6.08 19.27
N LEU A 8 -12.81 5.46 19.69
CA LEU A 8 -12.79 4.44 20.75
C LEU A 8 -12.54 5.03 22.14
N SER A 9 -12.68 6.34 22.31
CA SER A 9 -12.53 7.06 23.60
C SER A 9 -11.25 6.73 24.38
N GLY A 10 -10.16 6.39 23.68
CA GLY A 10 -8.90 6.01 24.32
C GLY A 10 -8.86 4.62 24.97
N ASP A 11 -9.86 3.76 24.77
CA ASP A 11 -9.84 2.37 25.26
C ASP A 11 -8.81 1.54 24.47
N VAL A 12 -7.66 1.31 25.10
CA VAL A 12 -6.52 0.60 24.55
C VAL A 12 -6.85 -0.85 24.19
N HIS A 13 -7.71 -1.51 24.98
CA HIS A 13 -8.01 -2.92 24.75
C HIS A 13 -8.90 -3.08 23.52
N LYS A 14 -9.93 -2.26 23.37
CA LYS A 14 -10.79 -2.26 22.17
C LYS A 14 -10.00 -1.86 20.92
N LEU A 15 -9.10 -0.89 21.04
CA LEU A 15 -8.25 -0.45 19.93
C LEU A 15 -7.28 -1.56 19.48
N ARG A 16 -6.69 -2.31 20.43
CA ARG A 16 -5.84 -3.46 20.10
C ARG A 16 -6.62 -4.58 19.43
N THR A 17 -7.79 -4.95 19.97
CA THR A 17 -8.62 -6.01 19.40
C THR A 17 -9.12 -5.65 18.01
N SER A 18 -9.55 -4.40 17.80
CA SER A 18 -9.97 -3.90 16.48
C SER A 18 -8.81 -3.90 15.48
N LEU A 19 -7.61 -3.49 15.88
CA LEU A 19 -6.44 -3.51 15.00
C LEU A 19 -6.01 -4.95 14.67
N PHE A 20 -6.08 -5.86 15.64
CA PHE A 20 -5.74 -7.26 15.46
C PHE A 20 -6.68 -7.93 14.46
N TRP A 21 -8.00 -7.88 14.70
CA TRP A 21 -8.96 -8.47 13.76
C TRP A 21 -9.00 -7.74 12.42
N GLY A 22 -8.83 -6.40 12.43
CA GLY A 22 -8.77 -5.58 11.24
C GLY A 22 -7.57 -5.87 10.33
N SER A 23 -6.51 -6.48 10.84
CA SER A 23 -5.34 -6.92 10.04
C SER A 23 -5.33 -8.41 9.77
N LEU A 24 -5.79 -9.23 10.71
CA LEU A 24 -5.82 -10.69 10.58
C LEU A 24 -6.80 -11.16 9.50
N ILE A 25 -7.97 -10.53 9.40
CA ILE A 25 -8.98 -10.91 8.41
C ILE A 25 -8.47 -10.64 6.98
N PRO A 26 -7.99 -9.43 6.62
CA PRO A 26 -7.40 -9.20 5.30
C PRO A 26 -6.24 -10.15 4.99
N LEU A 27 -5.35 -10.39 5.96
CA LEU A 27 -4.22 -11.30 5.79
C LEU A 27 -4.67 -12.71 5.38
N PHE A 28 -5.69 -13.26 6.07
CA PHE A 28 -6.23 -14.57 5.73
C PHE A 28 -6.76 -14.62 4.30
N PHE A 29 -7.55 -13.62 3.89
CA PHE A 29 -8.08 -13.55 2.52
C PHE A 29 -6.96 -13.41 1.48
N TYR A 30 -5.91 -12.63 1.76
CA TYR A 30 -4.76 -12.53 0.86
C TYR A 30 -4.03 -13.86 0.71
N LEU A 31 -3.78 -14.59 1.80
CA LEU A 31 -3.11 -15.90 1.74
C LEU A 31 -3.92 -16.93 0.95
N VAL A 32 -5.23 -16.98 1.17
CA VAL A 32 -6.12 -17.88 0.40
C VAL A 32 -6.12 -17.49 -1.07
N TRP A 33 -6.23 -16.20 -1.38
CA TRP A 33 -6.20 -15.70 -2.75
C TRP A 33 -4.89 -16.03 -3.46
N GLU A 34 -3.75 -15.73 -2.85
CA GLU A 34 -2.43 -16.03 -3.43
C GLU A 34 -2.23 -17.53 -3.65
N ALA A 35 -2.63 -18.38 -2.68
CA ALA A 35 -2.56 -19.83 -2.83
C ALA A 35 -3.42 -20.35 -3.99
N LEU A 36 -4.61 -19.78 -4.18
CA LEU A 36 -5.49 -20.14 -5.30
C LEU A 36 -4.91 -19.70 -6.64
N ILE A 37 -4.42 -18.45 -6.75
CA ILE A 37 -3.84 -17.94 -7.99
C ILE A 37 -2.58 -18.70 -8.39
N ILE A 38 -1.67 -18.94 -7.44
CA ILE A 38 -0.43 -19.71 -7.69
C ILE A 38 -0.75 -21.18 -7.99
N GLY A 39 -1.78 -21.75 -7.34
CA GLY A 39 -2.19 -23.13 -7.58
C GLY A 39 -2.92 -23.34 -8.92
N MET A 40 -3.56 -22.30 -9.44
CA MET A 40 -4.39 -22.38 -10.64
C MET A 40 -3.66 -21.94 -11.92
N LEU A 41 -2.78 -20.95 -11.84
CA LEU A 41 -2.05 -20.42 -13.00
C LEU A 41 -0.64 -21.01 -13.08
N PRO A 42 -0.18 -21.40 -14.28
CA PRO A 42 1.20 -21.85 -14.45
C PRO A 42 2.19 -20.71 -14.17
N LEU A 43 3.40 -21.05 -13.74
CA LEU A 43 4.45 -20.05 -13.51
C LEU A 43 4.96 -19.46 -14.85
N THR A 44 5.08 -20.31 -15.87
CA THR A 44 5.62 -19.99 -17.20
C THR A 44 4.57 -20.23 -18.30
N GLY A 45 4.60 -19.43 -19.37
CA GLY A 45 3.71 -19.56 -20.54
C GLY A 45 2.95 -18.27 -20.85
N GLU A 46 2.14 -18.28 -21.91
CA GLU A 46 1.40 -17.09 -22.37
C GLU A 46 0.45 -16.53 -21.29
N TYR A 47 -0.23 -17.41 -20.56
CA TYR A 47 -1.06 -17.09 -19.39
C TYR A 47 -0.36 -17.37 -18.05
N GLY A 48 0.98 -17.40 -18.05
CA GLY A 48 1.78 -17.64 -16.85
C GLY A 48 1.89 -16.41 -15.95
N LEU A 49 2.15 -16.62 -14.67
CA LEU A 49 2.32 -15.51 -13.72
C LEU A 49 3.48 -14.56 -14.10
N GLU A 50 4.52 -15.09 -14.75
CA GLU A 50 5.65 -14.30 -15.24
C GLU A 50 5.25 -13.34 -16.37
N SER A 51 4.52 -13.84 -17.38
CA SER A 51 4.07 -13.02 -18.51
C SER A 51 3.10 -11.92 -18.05
N ILE A 52 2.21 -12.26 -17.12
CA ILE A 52 1.27 -11.31 -16.50
C ILE A 52 2.01 -10.25 -15.67
N GLY A 53 3.00 -10.66 -14.89
CA GLY A 53 3.82 -9.74 -14.09
C GLY A 53 4.66 -8.77 -14.92
N ALA A 54 5.14 -9.22 -16.10
CA ALA A 54 5.91 -8.41 -17.04
C ALA A 54 5.04 -7.57 -18.01
N ALA A 55 3.73 -7.86 -18.08
CA ALA A 55 2.81 -7.15 -18.95
C ALA A 55 2.63 -5.68 -18.53
N ALA A 56 2.29 -4.81 -19.49
CA ALA A 56 1.96 -3.42 -19.21
C ALA A 56 0.73 -3.27 -18.29
N HIS A 57 -0.18 -4.26 -18.32
CA HIS A 57 -1.42 -4.27 -17.56
C HIS A 57 -1.62 -5.61 -16.83
N PRO A 58 -0.97 -5.82 -15.67
CA PRO A 58 -1.04 -7.09 -14.95
C PRO A 58 -2.46 -7.48 -14.48
N VAL A 59 -3.29 -6.49 -14.13
CA VAL A 59 -4.67 -6.73 -13.65
C VAL A 59 -5.57 -7.29 -14.76
N SER A 60 -5.46 -6.74 -15.97
CA SER A 60 -6.20 -7.28 -17.11
C SER A 60 -5.66 -8.64 -17.54
N GLY A 61 -4.33 -8.83 -17.54
CA GLY A 61 -3.70 -10.12 -17.83
C GLY A 61 -4.15 -11.24 -16.87
N LEU A 62 -4.27 -10.93 -15.57
CA LEU A 62 -4.80 -11.87 -14.59
C LEU A 62 -6.27 -12.22 -14.86
N THR A 63 -7.09 -11.23 -15.20
CA THR A 63 -8.52 -11.44 -15.49
C THR A 63 -8.71 -12.29 -16.75
N GLU A 64 -7.88 -12.09 -17.77
CA GLU A 64 -7.88 -12.89 -19.00
C GLU A 64 -7.44 -14.33 -18.76
N ALA A 65 -6.35 -14.53 -18.01
CA ALA A 65 -5.89 -15.85 -17.61
C ALA A 65 -6.96 -16.60 -16.81
N LEU A 66 -7.59 -15.95 -15.83
CA LEU A 66 -8.68 -16.54 -15.06
C LEU A 66 -9.88 -16.92 -15.93
N ASN A 67 -10.24 -16.11 -16.93
CA ASN A 67 -11.33 -16.43 -17.86
C ASN A 67 -10.99 -17.66 -18.71
N TYR A 68 -9.75 -17.74 -19.21
CA TYR A 68 -9.26 -18.89 -19.98
C TYR A 68 -9.36 -20.20 -19.19
N PHE A 69 -8.91 -20.22 -17.93
CA PHE A 69 -8.90 -21.44 -17.12
C PHE A 69 -10.26 -21.78 -16.50
N LEU A 70 -11.06 -20.78 -16.07
CA LEU A 70 -12.36 -21.04 -15.43
C LEU A 70 -13.47 -21.34 -16.44
N HIS A 71 -13.34 -20.93 -17.71
CA HIS A 71 -14.38 -21.09 -18.73
C HIS A 71 -15.75 -20.48 -18.33
N VAL A 72 -15.77 -19.55 -17.36
CA VAL A 72 -17.00 -18.92 -16.86
C VAL A 72 -17.04 -17.44 -17.23
N SER A 73 -17.70 -17.14 -18.35
CA SER A 73 -17.66 -15.82 -18.98
C SER A 73 -18.30 -14.70 -18.14
N TRP A 74 -19.30 -15.00 -17.30
CA TRP A 74 -19.97 -13.99 -16.46
C TRP A 74 -19.16 -13.58 -15.23
N ILE A 75 -18.29 -14.45 -14.73
CA ILE A 75 -17.45 -14.17 -13.55
C ILE A 75 -16.43 -13.07 -13.89
N ALA A 76 -15.81 -13.13 -15.08
CA ALA A 76 -14.88 -12.11 -15.54
C ALA A 76 -15.55 -10.72 -15.61
N THR A 77 -16.79 -10.64 -16.09
CA THR A 77 -17.55 -9.38 -16.15
C THR A 77 -17.87 -8.84 -14.77
N LEU A 78 -18.33 -9.68 -13.84
CA LEU A 78 -18.62 -9.24 -12.46
C LEU A 78 -17.37 -8.82 -11.70
N VAL A 79 -16.27 -9.57 -11.83
CA VAL A 79 -14.99 -9.21 -11.22
C VAL A 79 -14.49 -7.89 -11.81
N GLY A 80 -14.56 -7.71 -13.13
CA GLY A 80 -14.19 -6.44 -13.77
C GLY A 80 -15.03 -5.26 -13.27
N LEU A 81 -16.34 -5.42 -13.16
CA LEU A 81 -17.24 -4.38 -12.65
C LEU A 81 -16.95 -4.05 -11.18
N PHE A 82 -16.79 -5.08 -10.34
CA PHE A 82 -16.44 -4.91 -8.93
C PHE A 82 -15.09 -4.21 -8.76
N SER A 83 -14.06 -4.65 -9.49
CA SER A 83 -12.74 -4.04 -9.47
C SER A 83 -12.77 -2.59 -9.94
N PHE A 84 -13.58 -2.26 -10.96
CA PHE A 84 -13.76 -0.88 -11.41
C PHE A 84 -14.34 0.00 -10.30
N PHE A 85 -15.45 -0.40 -9.69
CA PHE A 85 -16.05 0.37 -8.60
C PHE A 85 -15.12 0.47 -7.38
N ALA A 86 -14.47 -0.64 -7.00
CA ALA A 86 -13.50 -0.66 -5.90
C ALA A 86 -12.31 0.28 -6.15
N LEU A 87 -11.77 0.29 -7.37
CA LEU A 87 -10.69 1.19 -7.78
C LEU A 87 -11.16 2.64 -7.73
N VAL A 88 -12.33 2.96 -8.30
CA VAL A 88 -12.90 4.31 -8.29
C VAL A 88 -13.12 4.81 -6.87
N THR A 89 -13.72 4.01 -5.99
CA THR A 89 -13.94 4.38 -4.59
C THR A 89 -12.63 4.59 -3.84
N SER A 90 -11.65 3.69 -4.01
CA SER A 90 -10.32 3.84 -3.40
C SER A 90 -9.60 5.09 -3.92
N PHE A 91 -9.70 5.34 -5.22
CA PHE A 91 -9.11 6.50 -5.88
C PHE A 91 -9.68 7.81 -5.33
N PHE A 92 -11.01 7.93 -5.19
CA PHE A 92 -11.62 9.11 -4.59
C PHE A 92 -11.16 9.35 -3.15
N GLY A 93 -11.04 8.30 -2.34
CA GLY A 93 -10.54 8.40 -0.97
C GLY A 93 -9.12 8.96 -0.92
N VAL A 94 -8.21 8.41 -1.75
CA VAL A 94 -6.83 8.87 -1.84
C VAL A 94 -6.74 10.28 -2.42
N ALA A 95 -7.50 10.59 -3.48
CA ALA A 95 -7.54 11.90 -4.10
C ALA A 95 -7.98 12.98 -3.10
N LEU A 96 -9.04 12.75 -2.33
CA LEU A 96 -9.48 13.68 -1.28
C LEU A 96 -8.40 13.87 -0.21
N SER A 97 -7.75 12.78 0.24
CA SER A 97 -6.68 12.89 1.24
C SER A 97 -5.47 13.67 0.72
N LEU A 98 -5.08 13.49 -0.54
CA LEU A 98 -3.98 14.21 -1.17
C LEU A 98 -4.36 15.67 -1.45
N TYR A 99 -5.61 15.94 -1.81
CA TYR A 99 -6.13 17.28 -1.99
C TYR A 99 -5.97 18.11 -0.72
N ASP A 100 -6.47 17.57 0.41
CA ASP A 100 -6.38 18.24 1.70
C ASP A 100 -4.93 18.34 2.16
N PHE A 101 -4.12 17.29 1.98
CA PHE A 101 -2.68 17.33 2.28
C PHE A 101 -1.94 18.43 1.51
N LEU A 102 -2.21 18.60 0.22
CA LEU A 102 -1.59 19.66 -0.59
C LEU A 102 -2.10 21.05 -0.19
N ALA A 103 -3.40 21.18 0.10
CA ALA A 103 -3.99 22.43 0.56
C ALA A 103 -3.35 22.90 1.87
N ASP A 104 -3.19 21.98 2.82
CA ASP A 104 -2.59 22.27 4.13
C ASP A 104 -1.07 22.48 4.00
N GLY A 105 -0.37 21.63 3.23
CA GLY A 105 1.08 21.70 3.05
C GLY A 105 1.55 22.99 2.38
N PHE A 106 0.86 23.42 1.32
CA PHE A 106 1.17 24.65 0.59
C PHE A 106 0.40 25.88 1.10
N HIS A 107 -0.41 25.72 2.15
CA HIS A 107 -1.26 26.77 2.71
C HIS A 107 -2.16 27.46 1.66
N ILE A 108 -2.63 26.69 0.67
CA ILE A 108 -3.43 27.19 -0.45
C ILE A 108 -4.87 27.39 0.03
N LYS A 109 -5.38 28.63 -0.08
CA LYS A 109 -6.79 28.93 0.23
C LYS A 109 -7.70 28.19 -0.77
N LYS A 110 -8.76 27.55 -0.27
CA LYS A 110 -9.75 26.78 -1.07
C LYS A 110 -10.71 27.66 -1.90
N THR A 111 -10.23 28.77 -2.48
CA THR A 111 -10.93 29.62 -3.47
C THR A 111 -10.96 28.93 -4.84
N ILE A 112 -11.84 29.34 -5.75
CA ILE A 112 -12.02 28.68 -7.07
C ILE A 112 -10.67 28.47 -7.80
N GLY A 113 -9.81 29.49 -7.84
CA GLY A 113 -8.47 29.40 -8.42
C GLY A 113 -7.52 28.47 -7.64
N GLY A 114 -7.57 28.50 -6.29
CA GLY A 114 -6.81 27.60 -5.45
C GLY A 114 -7.21 26.13 -5.60
N ARG A 115 -8.52 25.85 -5.77
CA ARG A 115 -9.02 24.49 -6.03
C ARG A 115 -8.52 23.96 -7.37
N PHE A 116 -8.56 24.78 -8.41
CA PHE A 116 -8.05 24.41 -9.72
C PHE A 116 -6.54 24.11 -9.67
N LEU A 117 -5.76 24.97 -9.01
CA LEU A 117 -4.32 24.75 -8.83
C LEU A 117 -4.02 23.44 -8.08
N LEU A 118 -4.78 23.16 -7.01
CA LEU A 118 -4.64 21.90 -6.26
C LEU A 118 -5.00 20.67 -7.11
N LEU A 119 -6.04 20.74 -7.94
CA LEU A 119 -6.39 19.66 -8.86
C LEU A 119 -5.28 19.41 -9.89
N VAL A 120 -4.69 20.48 -10.44
CA VAL A 120 -3.57 20.37 -11.38
C VAL A 120 -2.35 19.76 -10.67
N MET A 121 -1.99 20.22 -9.48
CA MET A 121 -0.87 19.65 -8.71
C MET A 121 -1.09 18.19 -8.33
N MET A 122 -2.34 17.80 -8.06
CA MET A 122 -2.68 16.42 -7.74
C MET A 122 -2.56 15.50 -8.96
N PHE A 123 -3.17 15.88 -10.09
CA PHE A 123 -3.33 14.97 -11.24
C PHE A 123 -2.23 15.10 -12.28
N ALA A 124 -1.61 16.27 -12.44
CA ALA A 124 -0.59 16.46 -13.47
C ALA A 124 0.63 15.53 -13.27
N PRO A 125 1.22 15.37 -12.07
CA PRO A 125 2.37 14.48 -11.91
C PRO A 125 2.03 13.01 -12.20
N PRO A 126 0.94 12.42 -11.67
CA PRO A 126 0.53 11.06 -12.04
C PRO A 126 0.21 10.90 -13.53
N LEU A 127 -0.46 11.87 -14.17
CA LEU A 127 -0.79 11.81 -15.60
C LEU A 127 0.46 11.84 -16.48
N LEU A 128 1.41 12.73 -16.18
CA LEU A 128 2.68 12.77 -16.90
C LEU A 128 3.45 11.46 -16.73
N PHE A 129 3.51 10.93 -15.51
CA PHE A 129 4.19 9.66 -15.26
C PHE A 129 3.52 8.50 -16.02
N ALA A 130 2.19 8.45 -16.07
CA ALA A 130 1.46 7.44 -16.82
C ALA A 130 1.71 7.52 -18.34
N PHE A 131 1.86 8.72 -18.90
CA PHE A 131 2.10 8.91 -20.34
C PHE A 131 3.54 8.56 -20.75
N PHE A 132 4.54 8.97 -19.94
CA PHE A 132 5.96 8.76 -20.27
C PHE A 132 6.51 7.39 -19.84
N TYR A 133 5.91 6.76 -18.82
CA TYR A 133 6.38 5.49 -18.26
C TYR A 133 5.24 4.46 -18.17
N PRO A 134 4.81 3.86 -19.30
CA PRO A 134 3.71 2.88 -19.32
C PRO A 134 4.01 1.61 -18.51
N LYS A 135 5.29 1.20 -18.38
CA LYS A 135 5.74 0.14 -17.46
C LYS A 135 6.14 0.64 -16.07
N GLY A 136 5.91 1.92 -15.78
CA GLY A 136 6.32 2.59 -14.54
C GLY A 136 5.53 2.18 -13.31
N PHE A 137 4.39 1.49 -13.46
CA PHE A 137 3.53 1.09 -12.35
C PHE A 137 4.24 0.19 -11.33
N LEU A 138 4.90 -0.88 -11.80
CA LEU A 138 5.67 -1.79 -10.92
C LEU A 138 6.79 -1.04 -10.20
N LEU A 139 7.50 -0.20 -10.93
CA LEU A 139 8.58 0.63 -10.38
C LEU A 139 8.05 1.61 -9.32
N ALA A 140 6.92 2.26 -9.59
CA ALA A 140 6.28 3.19 -8.67
C ALA A 140 5.81 2.49 -7.38
N ILE A 141 5.23 1.29 -7.47
CA ILE A 141 4.87 0.49 -6.28
C ILE A 141 6.11 0.13 -5.47
N GLY A 142 7.19 -0.29 -6.14
CA GLY A 142 8.45 -0.61 -5.49
C GLY A 142 9.00 0.58 -4.69
N TYR A 143 9.05 1.78 -5.28
CA TYR A 143 9.47 2.99 -4.58
C TYR A 143 8.49 3.42 -3.48
N ALA A 144 7.18 3.30 -3.71
CA ALA A 144 6.17 3.57 -2.69
C ALA A 144 6.37 2.69 -1.44
N GLY A 145 6.74 1.42 -1.63
CA GLY A 145 7.09 0.50 -0.55
C GLY A 145 8.23 1.01 0.34
N VAL A 146 9.26 1.63 -0.25
CA VAL A 146 10.36 2.27 0.51
C VAL A 146 9.84 3.41 1.37
N PHE A 147 9.01 4.29 0.81
CA PHE A 147 8.42 5.40 1.57
C PHE A 147 7.54 4.89 2.71
N VAL A 148 6.73 3.85 2.48
CA VAL A 148 5.91 3.19 3.51
C VAL A 148 6.80 2.61 4.62
N ALA A 149 7.91 1.93 4.28
CA ALA A 149 8.84 1.39 5.27
C ALA A 149 9.48 2.49 6.13
N ILE A 150 9.82 3.64 5.54
CA ILE A 150 10.34 4.79 6.28
C ILE A 150 9.25 5.39 7.20
N LEU A 151 8.06 5.66 6.65
CA LEU A 151 6.98 6.37 7.35
C LEU A 151 6.31 5.53 8.44
N TYR A 152 6.10 4.24 8.21
CA TYR A 152 5.40 3.35 9.15
C TYR A 152 6.33 2.42 9.91
N GLY A 153 7.55 2.24 9.45
CA GLY A 153 8.56 1.42 10.13
C GLY A 153 9.50 2.26 10.97
N ILE A 154 10.29 3.13 10.32
CA ILE A 154 11.37 3.88 10.98
C ILE A 154 10.83 5.03 11.82
N LEU A 155 9.95 5.86 11.25
CA LEU A 155 9.44 7.08 11.89
C LEU A 155 8.74 6.83 13.24
N PRO A 156 7.81 5.86 13.39
CA PRO A 156 7.18 5.60 14.69
C PRO A 156 8.17 5.07 15.73
N VAL A 157 9.19 4.29 15.32
CA VAL A 157 10.25 3.84 16.22
C VAL A 157 11.02 5.04 16.77
N LEU A 158 11.39 5.98 15.91
CA LEU A 158 12.08 7.21 16.32
C LEU A 158 11.19 8.08 17.23
N MET A 159 9.89 8.21 16.92
CA MET A 159 8.94 8.94 17.76
C MET A 159 8.83 8.34 19.16
N VAL A 160 8.72 7.01 19.26
CA VAL A 160 8.66 6.30 20.55
C VAL A 160 9.99 6.42 21.30
N TRP A 161 11.13 6.34 20.60
CA TRP A 161 12.44 6.50 21.21
C TRP A 161 12.63 7.90 21.81
N LYS A 162 12.33 8.94 21.03
CA LYS A 162 12.41 10.33 21.49
C LYS A 162 11.46 10.57 22.67
N GLY A 163 10.20 10.13 22.57
CA GLY A 163 9.21 10.31 23.63
C GLY A 163 9.59 9.61 24.94
N ARG A 164 10.14 8.39 24.86
CA ARG A 164 10.46 7.59 26.06
C ARG A 164 11.81 7.90 26.69
N TYR A 165 12.86 8.12 25.90
CA TYR A 165 14.24 8.20 26.40
C TYR A 165 14.81 9.62 26.43
N VAL A 166 14.35 10.50 25.54
CA VAL A 166 14.82 11.90 25.48
C VAL A 166 13.89 12.80 26.28
N GLU A 167 12.59 12.78 25.96
CA GLU A 167 11.59 13.64 26.60
C GLU A 167 11.04 13.07 27.92
N LYS A 168 11.39 11.81 28.26
CA LYS A 168 10.95 11.08 29.47
C LYS A 168 9.45 11.21 29.78
N LYS A 169 8.60 11.28 28.75
CA LYS A 169 7.15 11.43 28.93
C LYS A 169 6.59 10.18 29.61
N GLN A 170 5.87 10.40 30.71
CA GLN A 170 5.11 9.34 31.39
C GLN A 170 3.83 9.06 30.60
N GLU A 171 3.93 8.16 29.63
CA GLU A 171 2.79 7.71 28.84
C GLU A 171 1.97 6.65 29.61
N GLN A 172 0.65 6.80 29.60
CA GLN A 172 -0.31 5.84 30.20
C GLN A 172 -0.27 4.46 29.54
N PHE A 173 0.20 4.36 28.29
CA PHE A 173 0.33 3.11 27.56
C PHE A 173 1.78 2.85 27.14
N LYS A 174 2.30 1.67 27.50
CA LYS A 174 3.59 1.17 27.06
C LYS A 174 3.40 -0.14 26.31
N VAL A 175 3.74 -0.12 25.01
CA VAL A 175 3.80 -1.32 24.19
C VAL A 175 4.78 -2.33 24.81
N TRP A 176 4.33 -3.57 24.97
CA TRP A 176 5.14 -4.69 25.44
C TRP A 176 6.32 -4.93 24.48
N GLY A 177 7.53 -5.17 25.01
CA GLY A 177 8.73 -5.46 24.19
C GLY A 177 9.84 -4.40 24.23
N GLY A 178 9.63 -3.25 24.89
CA GLY A 178 10.71 -2.31 25.26
C GLY A 178 11.65 -1.92 24.10
N LYS A 179 12.96 -1.87 24.37
CA LYS A 179 14.00 -1.56 23.35
C LYS A 179 14.15 -2.65 22.28
N PHE A 180 13.87 -3.90 22.63
CA PHE A 180 14.04 -5.04 21.74
C PHE A 180 13.05 -5.02 20.57
N LEU A 181 11.76 -4.77 20.84
CA LEU A 181 10.74 -4.64 19.79
C LEU A 181 11.04 -3.46 18.85
N MET A 182 11.52 -2.34 19.41
CA MET A 182 11.93 -1.18 18.61
C MET A 182 13.11 -1.51 17.68
N LEU A 183 14.10 -2.27 18.18
CA LEU A 183 15.22 -2.75 17.37
C LEU A 183 14.73 -3.66 16.23
N ILE A 184 13.86 -4.62 16.53
CA ILE A 184 13.29 -5.53 15.52
C ILE A 184 12.56 -4.75 14.43
N MET A 185 11.70 -3.78 14.80
CA MET A 185 10.97 -2.98 13.82
C MET A 185 11.92 -2.15 12.95
N LEU A 186 12.97 -1.58 13.54
CA LEU A 186 13.97 -0.80 12.81
C LEU A 186 14.77 -1.68 11.84
N VAL A 187 15.28 -2.83 12.32
CA VAL A 187 16.01 -3.79 11.49
C VAL A 187 15.11 -4.34 10.38
N GLY A 188 13.87 -4.71 10.69
CA GLY A 188 12.90 -5.18 9.70
C GLY A 188 12.60 -4.12 8.63
N SER A 189 12.46 -2.85 9.02
CA SER A 189 12.24 -1.76 8.07
C SER A 189 13.45 -1.54 7.17
N LEU A 190 14.67 -1.57 7.74
CA LEU A 190 15.92 -1.51 6.97
C LEU A 190 16.08 -2.70 6.03
N PHE A 191 15.66 -3.88 6.46
CA PHE A 191 15.69 -5.10 5.66
C PHE A 191 14.75 -4.98 4.44
N VAL A 192 13.53 -4.46 4.61
CA VAL A 192 12.61 -4.21 3.50
C VAL A 192 13.22 -3.23 2.49
N ILE A 193 13.82 -2.13 2.97
CA ILE A 193 14.49 -1.15 2.10
C ILE A 193 15.66 -1.80 1.35
N PHE A 194 16.47 -2.60 2.06
CA PHE A 194 17.59 -3.33 1.46
C PHE A 194 17.11 -4.28 0.36
N PHE A 195 16.06 -5.08 0.62
CA PHE A 195 15.47 -5.98 -0.35
C PHE A 195 14.95 -5.25 -1.58
N GLN A 196 14.27 -4.12 -1.40
CA GLN A 196 13.78 -3.31 -2.52
C GLN A 196 14.93 -2.74 -3.36
N ILE A 197 16.02 -2.29 -2.74
CA ILE A 197 17.22 -1.81 -3.45
C ILE A 197 17.90 -2.95 -4.19
N ALA A 198 18.03 -4.13 -3.57
CA ALA A 198 18.58 -5.32 -4.20
C ALA A 198 17.74 -5.77 -5.40
N ALA A 199 16.41 -5.74 -5.30
CA ALA A 199 15.49 -6.00 -6.40
C ALA A 199 15.67 -5.01 -7.54
N THR A 200 15.75 -3.72 -7.23
CA THR A 200 15.90 -2.64 -8.22
C THR A 200 17.26 -2.70 -8.94
N ARG A 201 18.31 -3.18 -8.27
CA ARG A 201 19.67 -3.37 -8.84
C ARG A 201 19.85 -4.69 -9.58
N GLY A 202 18.83 -5.55 -9.64
CA GLY A 202 18.91 -6.86 -10.30
C GLY A 202 19.82 -7.86 -9.58
N TRP A 203 20.06 -7.69 -8.27
CA TRP A 203 20.84 -8.64 -7.46
C TRP A 203 20.02 -9.83 -6.97
N LEU A 204 18.70 -9.74 -7.09
CA LEU A 204 17.80 -10.88 -6.93
C LEU A 204 17.56 -11.50 -8.32
N PRO A 205 17.51 -12.83 -8.45
CA PRO A 205 17.18 -13.46 -9.71
C PRO A 205 15.83 -12.91 -10.18
N SER A 206 15.84 -12.19 -11.30
CA SER A 206 14.62 -11.94 -12.06
C SER A 206 14.06 -13.31 -12.43
N LEU A 207 12.83 -13.61 -12.02
CA LEU A 207 12.10 -14.75 -12.57
C LEU A 207 12.07 -14.51 -14.09
N SER A 208 12.84 -15.33 -14.79
CA SER A 208 13.15 -15.31 -16.22
C SER A 208 12.63 -16.57 -16.90
#